data_AF-A0A959X597-F1
#
_entry.id   AF-A0A959X597-F1
#
_cell.length_a   1.000
_cell.length_b   1.000
_cell.length_c   1.000
_cell.angle_alpha   90.00
_cell.angle_beta   90.00
_cell.angle_gamma   90.00
#
_symmetry.space_group_name_H-M   'P 1'
#
loop_
_entity.id
_entity.type
_entity.pdbx_description
1 polymer ?
#
loop_
_entity_poly.entity_id
_entity_poly.type
_entity_poly.pdbx_seq_one_letter_code
_entity_poly.pdbx_strand_id
1 'polypeptide(L)'
;GTNDLTQTAIGISRDDAENGFLTTYVMERVLERNPFETIDVDGVGALVRIGVEKGRSTKPGLKTGVCGEHGGDPDSVAFFNSVGLDYVSCSPFRVPIARFAAAKAVLEG
;
A
#
# COMPACT_ATOMS: atom_id res chain seq x y z
N GLY A 1 -6.23 6.65 -2.04
CA GLY A 1 -6.14 5.53 -3.00
C GLY A 1 -4.69 5.34 -3.34
N THR A 2 -4.13 4.18 -2.99
CA THR A 2 -2.69 3.94 -3.19
C THR A 2 -2.33 3.63 -4.64
N ASN A 3 -3.27 3.17 -5.48
CA ASN A 3 -2.99 2.92 -6.90
C ASN A 3 -2.57 4.23 -7.62
N ASP A 4 -3.41 5.27 -7.57
CA ASP A 4 -3.06 6.58 -8.15
C ASP A 4 -1.85 7.24 -7.48
N LEU A 5 -1.69 7.03 -6.17
CA LEU A 5 -0.52 7.53 -5.45
C LEU A 5 0.77 6.87 -5.96
N THR A 6 0.76 5.56 -6.19
CA THR A 6 1.88 4.83 -6.82
C THR A 6 2.17 5.36 -8.22
N GLN A 7 1.14 5.52 -9.07
CA GLN A 7 1.32 6.05 -10.42
C GLN A 7 1.98 7.44 -10.40
N THR A 8 1.51 8.31 -9.51
CA THR A 8 2.00 9.69 -9.41
C THR A 8 3.40 9.76 -8.80
N ALA A 9 3.66 8.99 -7.75
CA ALA A 9 4.93 9.04 -7.02
C ALA A 9 6.07 8.41 -7.82
N ILE A 10 5.82 7.28 -8.48
CA ILE A 10 6.81 6.58 -9.31
C ILE A 10 6.89 7.20 -10.72
N GLY A 11 5.82 7.86 -11.16
CA GLY A 11 5.76 8.49 -12.48
C GLY A 11 5.52 7.49 -13.61
N ILE A 12 4.73 6.44 -13.34
CA ILE A 12 4.38 5.41 -14.31
C ILE A 12 2.86 5.22 -14.40
N SER A 13 2.35 5.10 -15.61
CA SER A 13 0.98 4.64 -15.88
C SER A 13 0.94 3.12 -15.68
N ARG A 14 -0.02 2.64 -14.90
CA ARG A 14 -0.18 1.20 -14.61
C ARG A 14 -0.45 0.41 -15.89
N ASP A 15 -1.41 0.88 -16.69
CA ASP A 15 -1.84 0.21 -17.91
C ASP A 15 -0.70 0.10 -18.94
N ASP A 16 0.13 1.15 -19.06
CA ASP A 16 1.28 1.15 -19.98
C ASP A 16 2.45 0.32 -19.43
N ALA A 17 2.67 0.36 -18.11
CA ALA A 17 3.74 -0.38 -17.46
C ALA A 17 3.49 -1.89 -17.49
N GLU A 18 2.27 -2.34 -17.15
CA GLU A 18 1.88 -3.75 -17.14
C GLU A 18 1.99 -4.39 -18.53
N ASN A 19 1.62 -3.67 -19.59
CA ASN A 19 1.72 -4.14 -20.97
C ASN A 19 3.11 -3.91 -21.62
N GLY A 20 4.00 -3.20 -20.93
CA GLY A 20 5.30 -2.78 -21.44
C GLY A 20 6.45 -3.43 -20.70
N PHE A 21 7.00 -2.70 -19.73
CA PHE A 21 8.30 -2.98 -19.13
C PHE A 21 8.25 -3.57 -17.72
N LEU A 22 7.09 -3.53 -17.04
CA LEU A 22 7.00 -3.83 -15.60
C LEU A 22 7.42 -5.26 -15.28
N THR A 23 6.97 -6.24 -16.07
CA THR A 23 7.36 -7.64 -15.92
C THR A 23 8.88 -7.82 -16.06
N THR A 24 9.48 -7.18 -17.06
CA THR A 24 10.95 -7.22 -17.26
C THR A 24 11.68 -6.62 -16.07
N TYR A 25 11.22 -5.48 -15.55
CA TYR A 25 11.85 -4.82 -14.41
C TYR A 25 11.83 -5.69 -13.14
N VAL A 26 10.76 -6.45 -12.93
CA VAL A 26 10.69 -7.41 -11.81
C VAL A 26 11.61 -8.61 -12.06
N MET A 27 11.61 -9.18 -13.27
CA MET A 27 12.49 -10.32 -13.61
C MET A 27 13.98 -9.98 -13.52
N GLU A 28 14.36 -8.78 -13.96
CA GLU A 28 15.73 -8.28 -13.93
C GLU A 28 16.12 -7.66 -12.58
N ARG A 29 15.20 -7.67 -11.59
CA ARG A 29 15.38 -7.10 -10.25
C ARG A 29 15.73 -5.61 -10.24
N VAL A 30 15.30 -4.88 -11.27
CA VAL A 30 15.25 -3.42 -11.23
C VAL A 30 14.21 -2.97 -10.20
N LEU A 31 13.09 -3.70 -10.12
CA LEU A 31 12.11 -3.62 -9.05
C LEU A 31 12.06 -4.95 -8.31
N GLU A 32 11.99 -4.92 -6.98
CA GLU A 32 11.90 -6.16 -6.19
C GLU A 32 10.54 -6.84 -6.37
N ARG A 33 9.47 -6.04 -6.47
CA ARG A 33 8.09 -6.50 -6.66
C ARG A 33 7.31 -5.48 -7.50
N ASN A 34 6.15 -5.91 -8.00
CA ASN A 34 5.20 -5.02 -8.65
C ASN A 34 4.66 -3.99 -7.63
N PRO A 35 4.93 -2.67 -7.79
CA PRO A 35 4.54 -1.64 -6.84
C PRO A 35 3.04 -1.33 -6.84
N PHE A 36 2.26 -1.93 -7.75
CA PHE A 36 0.80 -1.88 -7.78
C PHE A 36 0.13 -3.05 -7.02
N GLU A 37 0.91 -4.07 -6.64
CA GLU A 37 0.44 -5.23 -5.88
C GLU A 37 0.85 -5.14 -4.41
N THR A 38 2.13 -4.82 -4.16
CA THR A 38 2.70 -4.59 -2.82
C THR A 38 3.21 -3.16 -2.75
N ILE A 39 2.87 -2.45 -1.68
CA ILE A 39 3.26 -1.06 -1.49
C ILE A 39 4.78 -0.90 -1.49
N ASP A 40 5.29 0.05 -2.27
CA ASP A 40 6.66 0.53 -2.13
C ASP A 40 6.78 1.29 -0.80
N VAL A 41 7.40 0.66 0.20
CA VAL A 41 7.46 1.18 1.59
C VAL A 41 8.29 2.45 1.70
N ASP A 42 9.35 2.57 0.90
CA ASP A 42 10.33 3.65 1.02
C ASP A 42 9.90 4.90 0.24
N GLY A 43 9.33 4.74 -0.96
CA GLY A 43 8.80 5.85 -1.73
C GLY A 43 7.32 6.15 -1.41
N VAL A 44 6.41 5.35 -1.95
CA VAL A 44 4.96 5.57 -1.79
C VAL A 44 4.53 5.52 -0.32
N GLY A 45 5.10 4.61 0.46
CA GLY A 45 4.86 4.46 1.88
C GLY A 45 5.32 5.67 2.70
N ALA A 46 6.41 6.34 2.31
CA ALA A 46 6.80 7.60 2.95
C ALA A 46 5.74 8.69 2.75
N LEU A 47 5.13 8.78 1.57
CA LEU A 47 4.03 9.71 1.31
C LEU A 47 2.79 9.38 2.17
N VAL A 48 2.48 8.09 2.34
CA VAL A 48 1.41 7.64 3.24
C VAL A 48 1.68 8.07 4.68
N ARG A 49 2.90 7.84 5.20
CA ARG A 49 3.31 8.30 6.54
C ARG A 49 3.12 9.81 6.71
N ILE A 50 3.65 10.60 5.78
CA ILE A 50 3.52 12.07 5.79
C ILE A 50 2.04 12.49 5.82
N GLY A 51 1.20 11.85 5.02
CA GLY A 51 -0.24 12.14 4.98
C GLY A 51 -0.95 11.89 6.31
N VAL A 52 -0.65 10.76 6.94
CA VAL A 52 -1.22 10.40 8.25
C VAL A 52 -0.74 11.34 9.34
N GLU A 53 0.57 11.58 9.42
CA GLU A 53 1.19 12.43 10.44
C GLU A 53 0.67 13.88 10.36
N LYS A 54 0.74 14.50 9.17
CA LYS A 54 0.28 15.88 8.98
C LYS A 54 -1.24 16.04 9.14
N GLY A 55 -2.00 15.03 8.73
CA GLY A 55 -3.44 15.01 8.94
C GLY A 55 -3.79 14.99 10.42
N ARG A 56 -3.15 14.11 11.19
CA ARG A 56 -3.39 13.95 12.64
C ARG A 56 -2.78 15.07 13.48
N SER A 57 -1.72 15.74 13.03
CA SER A 57 -1.17 16.93 13.70
C SER A 57 -2.15 18.10 13.69
N THR A 58 -3.03 18.16 12.68
CA THR A 58 -4.05 19.22 12.54
C THR A 58 -5.38 18.79 13.15
N LYS A 59 -5.78 17.53 12.97
CA LYS A 59 -7.01 16.96 13.53
C LYS A 59 -6.67 15.69 14.31
N PRO A 60 -6.44 15.79 15.63
CA PRO A 60 -6.28 14.63 16.49
C PRO A 60 -7.48 13.69 16.34
N GLY A 61 -7.23 12.41 16.07
CA GLY A 61 -8.27 11.41 15.81
C GLY A 61 -8.84 11.40 14.39
N LEU A 62 -8.20 12.07 13.43
CA LEU A 62 -8.53 11.89 12.01
C LEU A 62 -8.46 10.40 11.65
N LYS A 63 -9.61 9.86 11.21
CA LYS A 63 -9.71 8.49 10.70
C LYS A 63 -9.07 8.39 9.33
N THR A 64 -8.19 7.42 9.19
CA THR A 64 -7.39 7.18 7.99
C THR A 64 -7.52 5.73 7.58
N GLY A 65 -7.57 5.48 6.28
CA GLY A 65 -7.61 4.13 5.76
C GLY A 65 -7.13 4.10 4.32
N VAL A 66 -6.95 2.88 3.83
CA VAL A 66 -6.50 2.61 2.46
C VAL A 66 -7.54 1.79 1.71
N CYS A 67 -7.62 2.02 0.41
CA CYS A 67 -8.44 1.25 -0.51
C CYS A 67 -7.60 0.82 -1.72
N GLY A 68 -8.03 -0.28 -2.34
CA GLY A 68 -7.42 -0.82 -3.55
C GLY A 68 -6.69 -2.13 -3.30
N GLU A 69 -5.83 -2.49 -4.24
CA GLU A 69 -5.14 -3.77 -4.32
C GLU A 69 -4.27 -4.04 -3.09
N HIS A 70 -3.50 -3.03 -2.67
CA HIS A 70 -2.63 -3.08 -1.48
C HIS A 70 -3.41 -3.35 -0.18
N GLY A 71 -4.70 -2.99 -0.11
CA GLY A 71 -5.52 -3.24 1.07
C GLY A 71 -5.79 -4.73 1.34
N GLY A 72 -5.49 -5.60 0.37
CA GLY A 72 -5.59 -7.06 0.50
C GLY A 72 -4.25 -7.79 0.40
N ASP A 73 -3.14 -7.06 0.32
CA ASP A 73 -1.79 -7.63 0.30
C ASP A 73 -1.22 -7.69 1.74
N PRO A 74 -0.81 -8.87 2.25
CA PRO A 74 -0.38 -9.00 3.64
C PRO A 74 0.77 -8.10 4.06
N ASP A 75 1.78 -7.93 3.20
CA ASP A 75 2.97 -7.11 3.51
C ASP A 75 2.59 -5.63 3.56
N SER A 76 1.76 -5.18 2.62
CA SER A 76 1.18 -3.83 2.63
C SER A 76 0.30 -3.60 3.86
N VAL A 77 -0.54 -4.56 4.25
CA VAL A 77 -1.38 -4.47 5.46
C VAL A 77 -0.52 -4.33 6.73
N ALA A 78 0.59 -5.07 6.82
CA ALA A 78 1.53 -4.94 7.93
C ALA A 78 2.15 -3.53 7.98
N PHE A 79 2.57 -3.01 6.83
CA PHE A 79 3.04 -1.64 6.72
C PHE A 79 1.96 -0.62 7.17
N PHE A 80 0.73 -0.72 6.67
CA PHE A 80 -0.35 0.19 7.04
C PHE A 80 -0.68 0.15 8.54
N ASN A 81 -0.57 -1.03 9.15
CA ASN A 81 -0.67 -1.18 10.61
C ASN A 81 0.45 -0.42 11.33
N SER A 82 1.71 -0.52 10.87
CA SER A 82 2.84 0.21 11.45
C SER A 82 2.72 1.74 11.34
N VAL A 83 2.07 2.24 10.29
CA VAL A 83 1.77 3.67 10.12
C VAL A 83 0.57 4.11 10.99
N GLY A 84 -0.17 3.15 11.54
CA GLY A 84 -1.31 3.38 12.41
C GLY A 84 -2.58 3.78 11.65
N LEU A 85 -2.81 3.23 10.45
CA LEU A 85 -4.10 3.38 9.76
C LEU A 85 -5.22 2.72 10.56
N ASP A 86 -6.43 3.27 10.48
CA ASP A 86 -7.60 2.78 11.22
C ASP A 86 -8.26 1.58 10.53
N TYR A 87 -8.17 1.48 9.21
CA TYR A 87 -8.76 0.37 8.44
C TYR A 87 -8.09 0.18 7.07
N VAL A 88 -8.27 -1.03 6.53
CA VAL A 88 -8.00 -1.36 5.12
C VAL A 88 -9.30 -1.75 4.43
N SER A 89 -9.41 -1.44 3.15
CA SER A 89 -10.55 -1.81 2.29
C SER A 89 -10.04 -2.50 1.04
N CYS A 90 -10.56 -3.70 0.78
CA CYS A 90 -10.16 -4.56 -0.33
C CYS A 90 -11.38 -5.24 -0.97
N SER A 91 -11.16 -5.93 -2.10
CA SER A 91 -12.23 -6.66 -2.77
C SER A 91 -12.83 -7.76 -1.88
N PRO A 92 -14.11 -8.13 -2.05
CA PRO A 92 -14.80 -9.06 -1.15
C PRO A 92 -14.06 -10.37 -0.89
N PHE A 93 -13.46 -10.95 -1.93
CA PHE A 93 -12.72 -12.21 -1.83
C PHE A 93 -11.39 -12.09 -1.07
N ARG A 94 -10.81 -10.88 -0.98
CA ARG A 94 -9.58 -10.61 -0.22
C ARG A 94 -9.84 -10.26 1.24
N VAL A 95 -11.10 -10.04 1.65
CA VAL A 95 -11.44 -9.71 3.04
C VAL A 95 -10.91 -10.74 4.05
N PRO A 96 -11.02 -12.07 3.84
CA PRO A 96 -10.45 -13.04 4.78
C PRO A 96 -8.93 -12.92 4.92
N ILE A 97 -8.23 -12.67 3.80
CA ILE A 97 -6.77 -12.48 3.78
C ILE A 97 -6.39 -11.21 4.53
N ALA A 98 -7.05 -10.10 4.25
CA ALA A 98 -6.79 -8.82 4.91
C ALA A 98 -7.03 -8.90 6.43
N ARG A 99 -8.08 -9.62 6.87
CA ARG A 99 -8.35 -9.85 8.30
C ARG A 99 -7.25 -10.67 8.97
N PHE A 100 -6.80 -11.74 8.33
CA PHE A 100 -5.73 -12.57 8.85
C PHE A 100 -4.39 -11.80 8.90
N ALA A 101 -4.05 -11.09 7.83
CA ALA A 101 -2.86 -10.25 7.77
C ALA A 101 -2.87 -9.15 8.84
N ALA A 102 -4.01 -8.47 9.04
CA ALA A 102 -4.15 -7.45 10.09
C ALA A 102 -3.96 -8.04 11.49
N ALA A 103 -4.52 -9.22 11.76
CA ALA A 103 -4.31 -9.91 13.04
C ALA A 103 -2.82 -10.27 13.24
N LYS A 104 -2.18 -10.83 12.21
CA LYS A 104 -0.75 -11.18 12.24
C LYS A 104 0.13 -9.94 12.48
N ALA A 105 -0.15 -8.84 11.79
CA ALA A 105 0.58 -7.58 11.93
C ALA A 105 0.53 -6.99 13.35
N VAL A 106 -0.55 -7.22 14.10
CA VAL A 106 -0.67 -6.81 15.51
C VAL A 106 0.07 -7.76 16.46
N LEU A 107 0.24 -9.03 16.10
CA LEU A 107 0.92 -10.03 16.94
C LEU A 107 2.44 -10.03 16.78
N GLU A 108 2.94 -9.59 15.62
CA GLU A 108 4.38 -9.58 15.28
C GLU A 108 5.05 -8.22 15.48
N GLY A 109 4.28 -7.14 15.70
CA GLY A 109 4.78 -5.78 15.97
C GLY A 109 4.79 -5.45 17.45
#